data_AF-A0AAJ1BF50-F1
#
_entry.id   AF-A0AAJ1BF50-F1
#
_cell.length_a   1.000
_cell.length_b   1.000
_cell.length_c   1.000
_cell.angle_alpha   90.00
_cell.angle_beta   90.00
_cell.angle_gamma   90.00
#
_symmetry.space_group_name_H-M   'P 1'
#
loop_
_entity.id
_entity.type
_entity.pdbx_description
1 polymer ?
#
loop_
_entity_poly.entity_id
_entity_poly.type
_entity_poly.pdbx_seq_one_letter_code
_entity_poly.pdbx_strand_id
1 'polypeptide(L)'
;MTSKLMNSKLLPGFLLLLTPLPAMAFDPSGSMATLALLLGLGGFTVLNLISQLSFFASGFYRSARFARHHVLLSLLPVLLGALAVVMDHKGAADVLMNVGLLLVAMAFALLPHLFAEKAVTSRPWISAVTALLFLALGCFLGPVTAFAILVAHVAWFKQETLGKYLCVLVLCLGYPLLGYYLYQLLGKLA
;
A
#
# COMPACT_ATOMS: atom_id res chain seq x y z
N MET A 1 52.25 -13.24 -10.04
CA MET A 1 51.45 -12.38 -10.95
C MET A 1 50.00 -12.42 -10.48
N THR A 2 49.67 -11.80 -9.36
CA THR A 2 49.04 -10.46 -9.24
C THR A 2 47.71 -10.33 -9.98
N SER A 3 46.62 -10.79 -9.33
CA SER A 3 45.26 -10.35 -9.64
C SER A 3 45.10 -8.90 -9.16
N LYS A 4 45.23 -7.96 -10.10
CA LYS A 4 44.97 -6.53 -9.91
C LYS A 4 43.89 -6.13 -10.92
N LEU A 5 43.03 -5.21 -10.48
CA LEU A 5 41.91 -4.57 -11.19
C LEU A 5 40.53 -5.20 -10.97
N MET A 6 40.19 -5.41 -9.70
CA MET A 6 38.82 -5.15 -9.26
C MET A 6 38.58 -3.64 -9.43
N ASN A 7 37.62 -3.29 -10.28
CA ASN A 7 37.28 -1.94 -10.74
C ASN A 7 37.30 -0.87 -9.63
N SER A 8 38.38 -0.08 -9.57
CA SER A 8 38.56 1.03 -8.63
C SER A 8 37.60 2.21 -8.84
N LYS A 9 36.75 2.17 -9.88
CA LYS A 9 35.79 3.22 -10.21
C LYS A 9 34.47 3.14 -9.43
N LEU A 10 34.16 1.99 -8.81
CA LEU A 10 32.95 1.84 -7.96
C LEU A 10 33.21 2.18 -6.49
N LEU A 11 34.47 2.07 -6.06
CA LEU A 11 34.90 2.40 -4.70
C LEU A 11 34.62 3.86 -4.29
N PRO A 12 34.90 4.90 -5.12
CA PRO A 12 34.63 6.28 -4.74
C PRO A 12 33.12 6.59 -4.64
N GLY A 13 32.28 5.96 -5.46
CA GLY A 13 30.82 6.11 -5.36
C GLY A 13 30.24 5.46 -4.11
N PHE A 14 30.78 4.30 -3.70
CA PHE A 14 30.41 3.63 -2.45
C PHE A 14 30.95 4.38 -1.21
N LEU A 15 32.12 5.01 -1.30
CA LEU A 15 32.68 5.84 -0.23
C LEU A 15 31.93 7.17 -0.04
N LEU A 16 31.35 7.74 -1.11
CA LEU A 16 30.44 8.90 -1.02
C LEU A 16 29.10 8.57 -0.36
N LEU A 17 28.65 7.32 -0.41
CA LEU A 17 27.48 6.83 0.34
C LEU A 17 27.78 6.65 1.84
N LEU A 18 29.06 6.58 2.22
CA LEU A 18 29.54 6.38 3.60
C LEU A 18 30.00 7.69 4.27
N THR A 19 30.01 8.82 3.57
CA THR A 19 30.29 10.10 4.22
C THR A 19 29.10 10.45 5.11
N PRO A 20 29.31 10.70 6.42
CA PRO A 20 28.24 11.18 7.28
C PRO A 20 27.77 12.52 6.71
N LEU A 21 26.56 12.53 6.14
CA LEU A 21 25.85 13.76 5.84
C LEU A 21 25.81 14.57 7.15
N PRO A 22 25.97 15.91 7.10
CA PRO A 22 25.93 16.74 8.30
C PRO A 22 24.68 16.34 9.09
N ALA A 23 24.83 16.16 10.40
CA ALA A 23 23.72 15.80 11.29
C ALA A 23 22.61 16.84 11.09
N MET A 24 21.67 16.53 10.21
CA MET A 24 20.63 17.46 9.83
C MET A 24 19.69 17.46 11.00
N ALA A 25 19.79 18.52 11.79
CA ALA A 25 18.99 18.72 12.97
C ALA A 25 17.53 18.43 12.62
N PHE A 26 17.00 17.35 13.18
CA PHE A 26 15.60 16.97 13.00
C PHE A 26 14.78 18.07 13.66
N ASP A 27 14.15 18.92 12.85
CA ASP A 27 13.18 19.89 13.35
C ASP A 27 11.93 19.12 13.80
N PRO A 28 11.61 19.09 15.10
CA PRO A 28 10.48 18.33 15.63
C PRO A 28 9.13 18.81 15.06
N SER A 29 9.06 20.00 14.44
CA SER A 29 7.84 20.50 13.79
C SER A 29 7.47 19.77 12.49
N GLY A 30 8.41 19.05 11.85
CA GLY A 30 8.16 18.15 10.71
C GLY A 30 7.71 16.74 11.13
N SER A 31 7.82 16.41 12.42
CA SER A 31 7.51 15.08 12.95
C SER A 31 6.05 14.68 12.72
N MET A 32 5.10 15.62 12.80
CA MET A 32 3.67 15.29 12.69
C MET A 32 3.25 14.97 11.26
N ALA A 33 3.78 15.68 10.26
CA ALA A 33 3.53 15.40 8.84
C ALA A 33 4.11 14.03 8.45
N THR A 34 5.34 13.75 8.89
CA THR A 34 5.99 12.45 8.70
C THR A 34 5.23 11.32 9.42
N LEU A 35 4.71 11.54 10.63
CA LEU A 35 3.87 10.57 11.35
C LEU A 35 2.55 10.32 10.62
N ALA A 36 1.90 11.36 10.08
CA ALA A 36 0.68 11.24 9.31
C ALA A 36 0.91 10.43 8.02
N LEU A 37 2.03 10.68 7.31
CA LEU A 37 2.45 9.88 6.16
C LEU A 37 2.74 8.44 6.56
N LEU A 38 3.47 8.21 7.65
CA LEU A 38 3.81 6.87 8.11
C LEU A 38 2.56 6.07 8.47
N LEU A 39 1.61 6.67 9.19
CA LEU A 39 0.36 6.01 9.55
C LEU A 39 -0.57 5.82 8.35
N GLY A 40 -0.75 6.87 7.53
CA GLY A 40 -1.64 6.84 6.38
C GLY A 40 -1.10 5.96 5.25
N LEU A 41 0.08 6.30 4.72
CA LEU A 41 0.71 5.57 3.63
C LEU A 41 1.22 4.19 4.09
N GLY A 42 1.80 4.09 5.28
CA GLY A 42 2.22 2.79 5.85
C GLY A 42 1.04 1.87 6.15
N GLY A 43 -0.06 2.40 6.69
CA GLY A 43 -1.30 1.63 6.85
C GLY A 43 -1.85 1.15 5.51
N PHE A 44 -1.89 2.04 4.51
CA PHE A 44 -2.30 1.69 3.14
C PHE A 44 -1.41 0.59 2.55
N THR A 45 -0.08 0.69 2.66
CA THR A 45 0.83 -0.31 2.08
C THR A 45 0.64 -1.69 2.70
N VAL A 46 0.42 -1.78 4.01
CA VAL A 46 0.14 -3.05 4.70
C VAL A 46 -1.18 -3.66 4.20
N LEU A 47 -2.27 -2.89 4.19
CA LEU A 47 -3.58 -3.38 3.73
C LEU A 47 -3.54 -3.76 2.25
N ASN A 48 -2.83 -2.98 1.43
CA ASN A 48 -2.64 -3.27 0.03
C ASN A 48 -1.82 -4.55 -0.16
N LEU A 49 -0.75 -4.77 0.61
CA LEU A 49 0.04 -5.99 0.53
C LEU A 49 -0.78 -7.23 0.86
N ILE A 50 -1.61 -7.18 1.92
CA ILE A 50 -2.54 -8.26 2.26
C ILE A 50 -3.51 -8.53 1.10
N SER A 51 -4.05 -7.47 0.50
CA SER A 51 -4.94 -7.56 -0.68
C SER A 51 -4.22 -8.21 -1.87
N GLN A 52 -2.99 -7.80 -2.15
CA GLN A 52 -2.20 -8.35 -3.23
C GLN A 52 -1.92 -9.84 -3.02
N LEU A 53 -1.53 -10.25 -1.82
CA LEU A 53 -1.31 -11.66 -1.50
C LEU A 53 -2.59 -12.48 -1.64
N SER A 54 -3.74 -11.95 -1.20
CA SER A 54 -5.03 -12.64 -1.35
C SER A 54 -5.43 -12.80 -2.82
N PHE A 55 -5.21 -11.77 -3.65
CA PHE A 55 -5.50 -11.81 -5.09
C PHE A 55 -4.54 -12.70 -5.86
N PHE A 56 -3.27 -12.78 -5.44
CA PHE A 56 -2.31 -13.73 -5.98
C PHE A 56 -2.75 -15.17 -5.70
N ALA A 57 -3.09 -15.49 -4.44
CA ALA A 57 -3.56 -16.81 -4.05
C ALA A 57 -4.91 -17.18 -4.71
N SER A 58 -5.76 -16.19 -4.98
CA SER A 58 -7.03 -16.32 -5.72
C SER A 58 -6.84 -16.29 -7.25
N GLY A 59 -5.59 -16.25 -7.73
CA GLY A 59 -5.21 -16.34 -9.13
C GLY A 59 -5.65 -15.15 -10.01
N PHE A 60 -5.97 -13.98 -9.44
CA PHE A 60 -6.40 -12.81 -10.23
C PHE A 60 -5.28 -12.27 -11.14
N TYR A 61 -4.01 -12.36 -10.70
CA TYR A 61 -2.86 -11.90 -11.48
C TYR A 61 -2.48 -12.77 -12.68
N ARG A 62 -3.19 -13.88 -12.94
CA ARG A 62 -3.13 -14.55 -14.24
C ARG A 62 -3.50 -13.61 -15.40
N SER A 63 -4.30 -12.57 -15.13
CA SER A 63 -4.58 -11.52 -16.10
C SER A 63 -3.61 -10.34 -15.91
N ALA A 64 -2.78 -10.07 -16.92
CA ALA A 64 -1.94 -8.87 -16.95
C ALA A 64 -2.74 -7.57 -16.92
N ARG A 65 -4.01 -7.59 -17.38
CA ARG A 65 -4.91 -6.45 -17.28
C ARG A 65 -5.23 -6.15 -15.82
N PHE A 66 -5.60 -7.17 -15.03
CA PHE A 66 -5.89 -7.00 -13.61
C PHE A 66 -4.67 -6.47 -12.85
N ALA A 67 -3.48 -7.07 -13.07
CA ALA A 67 -2.23 -6.61 -12.46
C ALA A 67 -1.98 -5.12 -12.75
N ARG A 68 -2.11 -4.68 -14.01
CA ARG A 68 -1.94 -3.27 -14.40
C ARG A 68 -2.93 -2.34 -13.69
N HIS A 69 -4.21 -2.70 -13.62
CA HIS A 69 -5.20 -1.85 -12.94
C HIS A 69 -4.93 -1.76 -11.45
N HIS A 70 -4.55 -2.87 -10.80
CA HIS A 70 -4.23 -2.86 -9.38
C HIS A 70 -2.97 -2.04 -9.08
N VAL A 71 -1.93 -2.11 -9.92
CA VAL A 71 -0.77 -1.20 -9.80
C VAL A 71 -1.22 0.26 -9.90
N LEU A 72 -1.98 0.63 -10.92
CA LEU A 72 -2.42 2.01 -11.13
C LEU A 72 -3.19 2.56 -9.93
N LEU A 73 -4.11 1.76 -9.37
CA LEU A 73 -4.86 2.14 -8.16
C LEU A 73 -3.95 2.21 -6.93
N SER A 74 -2.98 1.30 -6.81
CA SER A 74 -2.03 1.27 -5.69
C SER A 74 -1.05 2.45 -5.69
N LEU A 75 -0.78 3.05 -6.85
CA LEU A 75 0.10 4.19 -6.99
C LEU A 75 -0.56 5.51 -6.57
N LEU A 76 -1.90 5.61 -6.58
CA LEU A 76 -2.59 6.84 -6.24
C LEU A 76 -2.22 7.37 -4.84
N PRO A 77 -2.24 6.57 -3.76
CA PRO A 77 -1.84 7.06 -2.44
C PRO A 77 -0.35 7.42 -2.34
N VAL A 78 0.51 6.77 -3.12
CA VAL A 78 1.94 7.10 -3.20
C VAL A 78 2.12 8.48 -3.84
N LEU A 79 1.40 8.76 -4.92
CA LEU A 79 1.42 10.08 -5.58
C LEU A 79 0.86 11.18 -4.68
N LEU A 80 -0.24 10.91 -3.98
CA LEU A 80 -0.80 11.85 -3.00
C LEU A 80 0.17 12.11 -1.83
N GLY A 81 0.84 11.06 -1.34
CA GLY A 81 1.89 11.20 -0.33
C GLY A 81 3.07 12.03 -0.84
N ALA A 82 3.51 11.82 -2.08
CA ALA A 82 4.58 12.60 -2.69
C ALA A 82 4.22 14.08 -2.82
N LEU A 83 2.99 14.39 -3.23
CA LEU A 83 2.49 15.76 -3.28
C LEU A 83 2.48 16.40 -1.89
N ALA A 84 2.01 15.68 -0.87
CA ALA A 84 2.00 16.17 0.51
C ALA A 84 3.40 16.53 1.01
N VAL A 85 4.40 15.69 0.72
CA VAL A 85 5.81 15.96 1.08
C VAL A 85 6.33 17.20 0.38
N VAL A 86 6.07 17.35 -0.93
CA VAL A 86 6.53 18.53 -1.68
C VAL A 86 5.92 19.82 -1.10
N MET A 87 4.67 19.77 -0.68
CA MET A 87 3.94 20.94 -0.19
C MET A 87 4.30 21.37 1.25
N ASP A 88 4.67 20.42 2.13
CA ASP A 88 4.78 20.68 3.58
C ASP A 88 6.12 20.25 4.21
N HIS A 89 7.16 20.03 3.40
CA HIS A 89 8.48 19.66 3.93
C HIS A 89 9.12 20.80 4.72
N LYS A 90 9.67 20.49 5.90
CA LYS A 90 10.28 21.49 6.80
C LYS A 90 11.80 21.48 6.86
N GLY A 91 12.43 20.64 6.05
CA GLY A 91 13.89 20.58 5.94
C GLY A 91 14.35 19.33 5.22
N ALA A 92 15.63 19.29 4.87
CA ALA A 92 16.13 18.21 4.02
C ALA A 92 16.15 16.82 4.72
N ALA A 93 16.11 16.75 6.07
CA ALA A 93 16.09 15.49 6.81
C ALA A 93 14.70 14.85 6.76
N ASP A 94 13.68 15.69 6.90
CA ASP A 94 12.27 15.37 6.74
C ASP A 94 11.99 14.91 5.29
N VAL A 95 12.54 15.63 4.30
CA VAL A 95 12.50 15.20 2.89
C VAL A 95 13.14 13.82 2.71
N LEU A 96 14.35 13.60 3.23
CA LEU A 96 15.06 12.33 3.06
C LEU A 96 14.28 11.15 3.67
N MET A 97 13.73 11.33 4.88
CA MET A 97 12.89 10.34 5.56
C MET A 97 11.65 10.00 4.72
N ASN A 98 10.92 11.04 4.29
CA ASN A 98 9.68 10.87 3.54
C ASN A 98 9.90 10.29 2.14
N VAL A 99 11.00 10.65 1.47
CA VAL A 99 11.41 10.01 0.21
C VAL A 99 11.68 8.52 0.42
N GLY A 100 12.35 8.14 1.50
CA GLY A 100 12.54 6.73 1.85
C GLY A 100 11.21 5.98 2.01
N LEU A 101 10.25 6.57 2.74
CA LEU A 101 8.92 5.99 2.93
C LEU A 101 8.16 5.86 1.60
N LEU A 102 8.22 6.89 0.75
CA LEU A 102 7.59 6.88 -0.58
C LEU A 102 8.20 5.83 -1.50
N LEU A 103 9.52 5.64 -1.46
CA LEU A 103 10.19 4.59 -2.25
C LEU A 103 9.75 3.19 -1.80
N VAL A 104 9.65 2.95 -0.50
CA VAL A 104 9.13 1.68 0.03
C VAL A 104 7.68 1.46 -0.41
N ALA A 105 6.83 2.48 -0.27
CA ALA A 105 5.44 2.40 -0.67
C ALA A 105 5.28 2.16 -2.19
N MET A 106 6.09 2.84 -3.00
CA MET A 106 6.16 2.66 -4.45
C MET A 106 6.56 1.23 -4.81
N ALA A 107 7.59 0.67 -4.16
CA ALA A 107 8.03 -0.70 -4.40
C ALA A 107 6.91 -1.71 -4.14
N PHE A 108 6.18 -1.56 -3.04
CA PHE A 108 5.02 -2.42 -2.73
C PHE A 108 3.82 -2.17 -3.66
N ALA A 109 3.60 -0.95 -4.13
CA ALA A 109 2.54 -0.64 -5.09
C ALA A 109 2.79 -1.27 -6.46
N LEU A 110 4.05 -1.43 -6.86
CA LEU A 110 4.47 -2.05 -8.12
C LEU A 110 4.53 -3.58 -8.07
N LEU A 111 4.49 -4.17 -6.87
CA LEU A 111 4.59 -5.61 -6.64
C LEU A 111 3.62 -6.47 -7.48
N PRO A 112 2.36 -6.07 -7.77
CA PRO A 112 1.47 -6.83 -8.64
C PRO A 112 2.04 -7.11 -10.04
N HIS A 113 2.95 -6.26 -10.53
CA HIS A 113 3.62 -6.50 -11.81
C HIS A 113 4.51 -7.76 -11.77
N LEU A 114 5.14 -8.04 -10.63
CA LEU A 114 5.96 -9.25 -10.43
C LEU A 114 5.12 -10.54 -10.34
N PHE A 115 3.82 -10.40 -10.08
CA PHE A 115 2.86 -11.49 -10.02
C PHE A 115 2.14 -11.75 -11.34
N ALA A 116 2.21 -10.81 -12.29
CA ALA A 116 1.52 -10.90 -13.57
C ALA A 116 1.91 -12.19 -14.30
N GLU A 117 0.91 -12.89 -14.83
CA GLU A 117 1.06 -14.09 -15.67
C GLU A 117 1.73 -15.29 -14.97
N LYS A 118 1.99 -15.20 -13.65
CA LYS A 118 2.48 -16.34 -12.88
C LYS A 118 1.38 -17.38 -12.65
N ALA A 119 1.73 -18.64 -12.87
CA ALA A 119 0.85 -19.77 -12.61
C ALA A 119 0.78 -20.08 -11.11
N VAL A 120 -0.43 -20.05 -10.54
CA VAL A 120 -0.73 -20.42 -9.16
C VAL A 120 -1.99 -21.28 -9.14
N THR A 121 -2.03 -22.28 -8.24
CA THR A 121 -3.25 -23.04 -7.94
C THR A 121 -4.28 -22.10 -7.31
N SER A 122 -5.32 -21.76 -8.09
CA SER A 122 -6.30 -20.76 -7.71
C SER A 122 -7.16 -21.21 -6.53
N ARG A 123 -7.12 -20.45 -5.44
CA ARG A 123 -7.96 -20.63 -4.24
C ARG A 123 -8.85 -19.40 -4.06
N PRO A 124 -9.96 -19.27 -4.81
CA PRO A 124 -10.74 -18.04 -4.88
C PRO A 124 -11.26 -17.62 -3.50
N TRP A 125 -11.69 -18.56 -2.66
CA TRP A 125 -12.25 -18.31 -1.33
C TRP A 125 -11.34 -17.45 -0.42
N ILE A 126 -10.02 -17.44 -0.63
CA ILE A 126 -9.08 -16.64 0.15
C ILE A 126 -9.44 -15.15 0.05
N SER A 127 -9.72 -14.64 -1.15
CA SER A 127 -10.11 -13.22 -1.33
C SER A 127 -11.44 -12.87 -0.63
N ALA A 128 -12.41 -13.79 -0.59
CA ALA A 128 -13.66 -13.57 0.15
C ALA A 128 -13.44 -13.55 1.67
N VAL A 129 -12.61 -14.45 2.19
CA VAL A 129 -12.23 -14.46 3.61
C VAL A 129 -11.44 -13.19 3.97
N THR A 130 -10.52 -12.75 3.11
CA THR A 130 -9.80 -11.49 3.30
C THR A 130 -10.75 -10.29 3.37
N ALA A 131 -11.77 -10.23 2.51
CA ALA A 131 -12.78 -9.18 2.57
C ALA A 131 -13.55 -9.19 3.90
N LEU A 132 -13.91 -10.37 4.40
CA LEU A 132 -14.58 -10.52 5.70
C LEU A 132 -13.68 -10.10 6.87
N LEU A 133 -12.39 -10.46 6.83
CA LEU A 133 -11.42 -10.03 7.83
C LEU A 133 -11.25 -8.51 7.84
N PHE A 134 -11.19 -7.89 6.66
CA PHE A 134 -11.15 -6.42 6.57
C PHE A 134 -12.44 -5.78 7.06
N LEU A 135 -13.61 -6.38 6.86
CA LEU A 135 -14.84 -5.86 7.44
C LEU A 135 -14.79 -5.89 8.97
N ALA A 136 -14.36 -7.01 9.56
CA ALA A 136 -14.24 -7.16 11.01
C ALA A 136 -13.28 -6.13 11.61
N LEU A 137 -12.13 -5.88 10.95
CA LEU A 137 -11.21 -4.80 11.33
C LEU A 137 -11.78 -3.41 11.05
N GLY A 138 -12.57 -3.29 9.97
CA GLY A 138 -13.26 -2.08 9.55
C GLY A 138 -14.23 -1.55 10.60
N CYS A 139 -14.82 -2.42 11.42
CA CYS A 139 -15.64 -2.02 12.58
C CYS A 139 -14.90 -1.14 13.60
N PHE A 140 -13.56 -1.18 13.61
CA PHE A 140 -12.72 -0.36 14.48
C PHE A 140 -11.95 0.71 13.70
N LEU A 141 -11.63 0.45 12.44
CA LEU A 141 -10.77 1.29 11.60
C LEU A 141 -11.48 1.68 10.30
N GLY A 142 -11.97 2.91 10.23
CA GLY A 142 -12.72 3.42 9.07
C GLY A 142 -12.07 3.16 7.71
N PRO A 143 -10.79 3.49 7.48
CA PRO A 143 -10.12 3.25 6.20
C PRO A 143 -10.09 1.78 5.76
N VAL A 144 -10.07 0.83 6.71
CA VAL A 144 -10.06 -0.60 6.41
C VAL A 144 -11.40 -1.06 5.82
N THR A 145 -12.50 -0.38 6.17
CA THR A 145 -13.83 -0.66 5.60
C THR A 145 -13.85 -0.46 4.09
N ALA A 146 -13.15 0.56 3.57
CA ALA A 146 -13.03 0.77 2.12
C ALA A 146 -12.31 -0.40 1.44
N PHE A 147 -11.25 -0.93 2.05
CA PHE A 147 -10.57 -2.13 1.57
C PHE A 147 -11.47 -3.37 1.59
N ALA A 148 -12.27 -3.55 2.64
CA ALA A 148 -13.24 -4.66 2.72
C ALA A 148 -14.19 -4.65 1.51
N ILE A 149 -14.76 -3.48 1.20
CA ILE A 149 -15.67 -3.28 0.07
C ILE A 149 -14.96 -3.55 -1.26
N LEU A 150 -13.77 -2.97 -1.47
CA LEU A 150 -13.01 -3.15 -2.72
C LEU A 150 -12.66 -4.61 -2.96
N VAL A 151 -12.15 -5.31 -1.94
CA VAL A 151 -11.80 -6.73 -2.05
C VAL A 151 -13.03 -7.58 -2.30
N ALA A 152 -14.16 -7.31 -1.63
CA ALA A 152 -15.42 -8.04 -1.85
C ALA A 152 -15.93 -7.91 -3.29
N HIS A 153 -15.89 -6.71 -3.88
CA HIS A 153 -16.27 -6.50 -5.29
C HIS A 153 -15.41 -7.31 -6.24
N VAL A 154 -14.09 -7.28 -6.06
CA VAL A 154 -13.17 -8.02 -6.92
C VAL A 154 -13.33 -9.53 -6.72
N ALA A 155 -13.41 -9.98 -5.48
CA ALA A 155 -13.55 -11.39 -5.12
C ALA A 155 -14.79 -12.01 -5.77
N TRP A 156 -15.92 -11.29 -5.77
CA TRP A 156 -17.21 -11.73 -6.29
C TRP A 156 -17.14 -12.51 -7.60
N PHE A 157 -16.36 -12.01 -8.56
CA PHE A 157 -16.31 -12.53 -9.94
C PHE A 157 -15.73 -13.94 -10.05
N LYS A 158 -14.95 -14.39 -9.06
CA LYS A 158 -14.31 -15.72 -9.06
C LYS A 158 -14.87 -16.67 -8.01
N GLN A 159 -15.82 -16.23 -7.19
CA GLN A 159 -16.37 -17.07 -6.12
C GLN A 159 -17.41 -18.06 -6.63
N GLU A 160 -17.48 -19.19 -5.92
CA GLU A 160 -18.63 -20.10 -5.93
C GLU A 160 -19.75 -19.56 -5.03
N THR A 161 -20.86 -20.29 -4.91
CA THR A 161 -22.10 -19.84 -4.26
C THR A 161 -21.88 -19.34 -2.82
N LEU A 162 -21.17 -20.09 -1.97
CA LEU A 162 -20.90 -19.69 -0.59
C LEU A 162 -20.02 -18.43 -0.51
N GLY A 163 -18.96 -18.37 -1.33
CA GLY A 163 -18.07 -17.20 -1.38
C GLY A 163 -18.79 -15.94 -1.88
N LYS A 164 -19.76 -16.08 -2.79
CA LYS A 164 -20.64 -14.98 -3.21
C LYS A 164 -21.49 -14.48 -2.06
N TYR A 165 -22.13 -15.35 -1.29
CA TYR A 165 -22.90 -14.91 -0.12
C TYR A 165 -22.06 -14.13 0.89
N LEU A 166 -20.82 -14.59 1.15
CA LEU A 166 -19.87 -13.85 2.00
C LEU A 166 -19.56 -12.46 1.42
N CYS A 167 -19.32 -12.37 0.11
CA CYS A 167 -19.09 -11.08 -0.54
C CYS A 167 -20.32 -10.18 -0.44
N VAL A 168 -21.55 -10.68 -0.67
CA VAL A 168 -22.78 -9.89 -0.47
C VAL A 168 -22.84 -9.36 0.95
N LEU A 169 -22.64 -10.23 1.93
CA LEU A 169 -22.69 -9.86 3.35
C LEU A 169 -21.68 -8.75 3.65
N VAL A 170 -20.46 -8.85 3.14
CA VAL A 170 -19.44 -7.81 3.29
C VAL A 170 -19.86 -6.49 2.65
N LEU A 171 -20.48 -6.52 1.47
CA LEU A 171 -20.96 -5.31 0.81
C LEU A 171 -22.13 -4.68 1.55
N CYS A 172 -23.13 -5.48 1.95
CA CYS A 172 -24.31 -5.02 2.66
C CYS A 172 -23.98 -4.38 4.01
N LEU A 173 -22.97 -4.88 4.73
CA LEU A 173 -22.52 -4.32 6.00
C LEU A 173 -21.46 -3.22 5.81
N GLY A 174 -20.59 -3.37 4.81
CA GLY A 174 -19.49 -2.45 4.54
C GLY A 174 -19.95 -1.08 4.08
N TYR A 175 -20.93 -0.99 3.17
CA TYR A 175 -21.42 0.31 2.69
C TYR A 175 -22.02 1.20 3.79
N PRO A 176 -22.95 0.70 4.64
CA PRO A 176 -23.46 1.47 5.78
C PRO A 176 -22.35 1.87 6.75
N LEU A 177 -21.42 0.97 7.04
CA LEU A 177 -20.29 1.25 7.94
C LEU A 177 -19.37 2.33 7.38
N LEU A 178 -19.06 2.30 6.08
CA LEU A 178 -18.31 3.36 5.42
C LEU A 178 -19.08 4.69 5.46
N GLY A 179 -20.38 4.66 5.22
CA GLY A 179 -21.26 5.83 5.32
C GLY A 179 -21.22 6.46 6.72
N TYR A 180 -21.24 5.63 7.77
CA TYR A 180 -21.10 6.08 9.16
C TYR A 180 -19.76 6.79 9.42
N TYR A 181 -18.64 6.23 8.96
CA TYR A 181 -17.33 6.87 9.11
C TYR A 181 -17.21 8.17 8.31
N LEU A 182 -17.77 8.21 7.10
CA LEU A 182 -17.80 9.43 6.30
C LEU A 182 -18.66 10.52 6.97
N TYR A 183 -19.81 10.17 7.52
CA TYR A 183 -20.65 11.08 8.29
C TYR A 183 -19.90 11.66 9.50
N GLN A 184 -19.21 10.82 10.27
CA GLN A 184 -18.39 11.28 11.39
C GLN A 184 -17.24 12.20 10.95
N LEU A 185 -16.60 11.90 9.83
CA LEU A 185 -15.52 12.72 9.30
C LEU A 185 -16.06 14.10 8.87
N LEU A 186 -17.18 14.13 8.15
CA LEU A 186 -17.83 15.37 7.72
C LEU A 186 -18.26 16.23 8.91
N GLY A 187 -18.84 15.62 9.95
CA GLY A 187 -19.23 16.34 11.17
C GLY A 187 -18.06 16.89 11.99
N LYS A 188 -16.82 16.44 11.74
CA LYS A 188 -15.60 17.01 12.35
C LYS A 188 -14.93 18.08 11.49
N LEU A 189 -15.27 18.14 10.20
CA LEU A 189 -14.73 19.10 9.23
C LEU A 189 -15.63 20.34 9.08
N ALA A 190 -16.91 20.23 9.43
CA ALA A 190 -17.87 21.33 9.53
C ALA A 190 -17.77 22.03 10.89
#